data_AF-A0A1W1B970-F1
#
_entry.id   AF-A0A1W1B970-F1
#
_cell.length_a   1.000
_cell.length_b   1.000
_cell.length_c   1.000
_cell.angle_alpha   90.00
_cell.angle_beta   90.00
_cell.angle_gamma   90.00
#
_symmetry.space_group_name_H-M   'P 1'
#
loop_
_entity.id
_entity.type
_entity.pdbx_description
1 polymer ?
#
loop_
_entity_poly.entity_id
_entity_poly.type
_entity_poly.pdbx_seq_one_letter_code
_entity_poly.pdbx_strand_id
1 'polypeptide(L)'
;MFVRKKKNKSGSVSIQIISKSNGKYKVVETIGCSKNEIEIEQLVKKANERVTELEPNLFDFIEYQDKKQKLTNKDMRVIGDELIFGKIFKDIGCLNVKLKNDKEREIFKALTISRLLYPGSKLYLIDYYHIYKKQKIQKNKIYRFMDTLYKDDLKSNIERCIFEHTKKIMNDTITVTFYYVTTLYFESESEDDLRRVGFSKEGKLARPRPSEATTPQRSEDKSN
;
A
#
# COMPACT_ATOMS: atom_id res chain seq x y z
N MET A 1 15.83 37.85 21.16
CA MET A 1 14.43 38.21 21.46
C MET A 1 13.96 37.43 22.69
N PHE A 2 12.82 37.77 23.34
CA PHE A 2 12.31 36.97 24.47
C PHE A 2 10.78 36.93 24.52
N VAL A 3 10.25 35.89 25.18
CA VAL A 3 8.81 35.65 25.34
C VAL A 3 8.28 36.44 26.55
N ARG A 4 7.19 37.18 26.37
CA ARG A 4 6.45 37.90 27.41
C ARG A 4 5.04 37.36 27.55
N LYS A 5 4.63 37.10 28.79
CA LYS A 5 3.22 36.87 29.17
C LYS A 5 2.57 38.21 29.53
N LYS A 6 1.52 38.63 28.79
CA LYS A 6 0.78 39.86 29.05
C LYS A 6 -0.65 39.54 29.48
N LYS A 7 -1.03 39.91 30.71
CA LYS A 7 -2.42 39.82 31.18
C LYS A 7 -3.27 40.91 30.50
N ASN A 8 -4.36 40.50 29.86
CA ASN A 8 -5.31 41.39 29.20
C ASN A 8 -6.45 41.80 30.15
N LYS A 9 -7.10 42.93 29.86
CA LYS A 9 -8.30 43.39 30.60
C LYS A 9 -9.46 42.38 30.57
N SER A 10 -9.50 41.52 29.56
CA SER A 10 -10.50 40.44 29.40
C SER A 10 -10.24 39.20 30.27
N GLY A 11 -9.15 39.18 31.04
CA GLY A 11 -8.72 38.04 31.86
C GLY A 11 -7.90 36.98 31.12
N SER A 12 -7.70 37.10 29.80
CA SER A 12 -6.78 36.21 29.05
C SER A 12 -5.33 36.65 29.15
N VAL A 13 -4.40 35.71 28.96
CA VAL A 13 -2.96 35.96 28.88
C VAL A 13 -2.52 35.85 27.43
N SER A 14 -1.95 36.92 26.88
CA SER A 14 -1.34 36.92 25.55
C SER A 14 0.14 36.57 25.65
N ILE A 15 0.60 35.66 24.80
CA ILE A 15 2.00 35.28 24.66
C ILE A 15 2.59 36.02 23.48
N GLN A 16 3.58 36.88 23.75
CA GLN A 16 4.18 37.78 22.76
C GLN A 16 5.68 37.58 22.70
N ILE A 17 6.25 37.71 21.51
CA ILE A 17 7.69 37.79 21.30
C ILE A 17 8.08 39.26 21.24
N ILE A 18 9.08 39.64 22.02
CA ILE A 18 9.55 41.02 22.12
C ILE A 18 11.03 41.09 21.77
N SER A 19 11.37 42.08 20.95
CA SER A 19 12.74 42.49 20.69
C SER A 19 13.08 43.71 21.54
N LYS A 20 14.28 43.74 22.14
CA LYS A 20 14.84 44.93 22.78
C LYS A 20 16.00 45.42 21.94
N SER A 21 15.84 46.54 21.26
CA SER A 21 16.91 47.19 20.48
C SER A 21 16.99 48.66 20.88
N ASN A 22 18.21 49.18 21.06
CA ASN A 22 18.49 50.56 21.48
C ASN A 22 17.65 51.01 22.71
N GLY A 23 17.49 50.12 23.69
CA GLY A 23 16.73 50.39 24.92
C GLY A 23 15.20 50.40 24.78
N LYS A 24 14.65 50.29 23.56
CA LYS A 24 13.20 50.28 23.31
C LYS A 24 12.69 48.84 23.13
N TYR A 25 11.52 48.57 23.70
CA TYR A 25 10.82 47.29 23.51
C TYR A 25 9.87 47.38 22.34
N LYS A 26 9.96 46.43 21.40
CA LYS A 26 9.04 46.29 20.27
C LYS A 26 8.45 44.89 20.25
N VAL A 27 7.13 44.80 20.08
CA VAL A 27 6.45 43.51 19.88
C VAL A 27 6.75 43.06 18.45
N VAL A 28 7.33 41.88 18.32
CA VAL A 28 7.67 41.26 17.04
C VAL A 28 6.48 40.48 16.52
N GLU A 29 5.93 39.60 17.37
CA GLU A 29 4.86 38.69 17.00
C GLU A 29 4.02 38.36 18.26
N THR A 30 2.71 38.13 18.08
CA THR A 30 1.85 37.58 19.13
C THR A 30 1.47 36.16 18.72
N ILE A 31 1.86 35.18 19.52
CA ILE A 31 1.69 33.75 19.20
C ILE A 31 0.26 33.27 19.47
N GLY A 32 -0.40 33.90 20.46
CA GLY A 32 -1.79 33.61 20.80
C GLY A 32 -2.17 34.17 22.16
N CYS A 33 -3.42 33.96 22.56
CA CYS A 33 -3.89 34.26 23.91
C CYS A 33 -4.87 33.19 24.41
N SER A 34 -4.80 32.87 25.70
CA SER A 34 -5.74 31.94 26.32
C SER A 34 -6.02 32.32 27.79
N LYS A 35 -7.10 31.77 28.34
CA LYS A 35 -7.42 31.80 29.78
C LYS A 35 -7.04 30.49 30.48
N ASN A 36 -6.75 29.43 29.73
CA ASN A 36 -6.42 28.10 30.26
C ASN A 36 -4.91 27.99 30.48
N GLU A 37 -4.49 27.55 31.67
CA GLU A 37 -3.08 27.42 32.04
C GLU A 37 -2.31 26.42 31.16
N ILE A 38 -2.93 25.31 30.79
CA ILE A 38 -2.31 24.27 29.93
C ILE A 38 -2.02 24.85 28.54
N GLU A 39 -2.99 25.57 27.98
CA GLU A 39 -2.86 26.18 26.66
C GLU A 39 -1.84 27.34 26.69
N ILE A 40 -1.80 28.11 27.78
CA ILE A 40 -0.79 29.14 28.00
C ILE A 40 0.62 28.52 27.98
N GLU A 41 0.82 27.38 28.63
CA GLU A 41 2.11 26.69 28.65
C GLU A 41 2.53 26.18 27.27
N GLN A 42 1.58 25.62 26.51
CA GLN A 42 1.81 25.23 25.11
C GLN A 42 2.17 26.42 24.22
N LEU A 43 1.46 27.55 24.37
CA LEU A 43 1.75 28.78 23.63
C LEU A 43 3.13 29.36 23.98
N VAL A 44 3.56 29.24 25.24
CA VAL A 44 4.90 29.65 25.67
C VAL A 44 5.98 28.77 25.04
N LYS A 45 5.77 27.45 25.01
CA LYS A 45 6.69 26.52 24.36
C LYS A 45 6.83 26.85 22.87
N LYS A 46 5.71 27.02 22.17
CA LYS A 46 5.67 27.44 20.76
C LYS A 46 6.35 28.78 20.53
N ALA A 47 6.17 29.73 21.44
CA ALA A 47 6.82 31.04 21.36
C ALA A 47 8.34 30.95 21.53
N ASN A 48 8.84 30.08 22.42
CA ASN A 48 10.27 29.85 22.58
C ASN A 48 10.88 29.18 21.33
N GLU A 49 10.22 28.17 20.78
CA GLU A 49 10.62 27.54 19.51
C GLU A 49 10.69 28.59 18.39
N ARG A 50 9.69 29.47 18.31
CA ARG A 50 9.66 30.56 17.33
C ARG A 50 10.76 31.60 17.54
N VAL A 51 11.15 31.91 18.79
CA VAL A 51 12.30 32.77 19.08
C VAL A 51 13.60 32.14 18.57
N THR A 52 13.77 30.83 18.78
CA THR A 52 14.93 30.08 18.28
C THR A 52 15.01 30.08 16.76
N GLU A 53 13.87 30.00 16.05
CA GLU A 53 13.83 30.11 14.58
C GLU A 53 14.20 31.51 14.07
N LEU A 54 13.80 32.57 14.78
CA LEU A 54 14.02 33.95 14.38
C LEU A 54 15.45 34.43 14.64
N GLU A 55 16.07 33.96 15.73
CA GLU A 55 17.45 34.28 16.11
C GLU A 55 18.17 33.00 16.57
N PRO A 56 18.56 32.12 15.63
CA PRO A 56 19.24 30.88 15.96
C PRO A 56 20.66 31.15 16.47
N ASN A 57 21.05 30.47 17.56
CA ASN A 57 22.40 30.46 18.08
C ASN A 57 23.17 29.20 17.64
N LEU A 58 24.47 29.18 17.92
CA LEU A 58 25.35 28.06 17.57
C LEU A 58 24.88 26.71 18.16
N PHE A 59 24.35 26.71 19.39
CA PHE A 59 23.79 25.52 20.03
C PHE A 59 22.50 25.05 19.36
N ASP A 60 21.68 25.97 18.85
CA ASP A 60 20.44 25.64 18.13
C ASP A 60 20.74 24.94 16.80
N PHE A 61 21.87 25.28 16.15
CA PHE A 61 22.32 24.61 14.93
C PHE A 61 22.78 23.17 15.18
N ILE A 62 23.45 22.92 16.32
CA ILE A 62 23.89 21.58 16.73
C ILE A 62 22.67 20.72 17.08
N GLU A 63 21.74 21.25 17.89
CA GLU A 63 20.48 20.57 18.19
C GLU A 63 19.65 20.31 16.92
N TYR A 64 19.64 21.24 15.96
CA TYR A 64 18.93 21.06 14.69
C TYR A 64 19.54 19.95 13.84
N GLN A 65 20.87 19.82 13.82
CA GLN A 65 21.56 18.71 13.15
C GLN A 65 21.26 17.36 13.81
N ASP A 66 21.23 17.31 15.15
CA ASP A 66 20.92 16.08 15.90
C ASP A 66 19.44 15.70 15.84
N LYS A 67 18.53 16.69 15.78
CA LYS A 67 17.07 16.50 15.59
C LYS A 67 16.68 16.26 14.15
N LYS A 68 17.58 16.41 13.18
CA LYS A 68 17.30 16.09 11.78
C LYS A 68 17.06 14.59 11.69
N GLN A 69 15.80 14.20 11.55
CA GLN A 69 15.46 12.82 11.21
C GLN A 69 16.26 12.46 9.96
N LYS A 70 17.26 11.59 10.12
CA LYS A 70 18.03 11.05 9.00
C LYS A 70 17.06 10.23 8.17
N LEU A 71 16.50 10.85 7.14
CA LEU A 71 15.69 10.16 6.15
C LEU A 71 16.56 9.08 5.53
N THR A 72 16.09 7.85 5.64
CA THR A 72 16.74 6.68 5.07
C THR A 72 15.91 6.17 3.89
N ASN A 73 16.48 5.25 3.10
CA ASN A 73 15.73 4.57 2.04
C ASN A 73 14.49 3.81 2.55
N LYS A 74 14.37 3.56 3.87
CA LYS A 74 13.17 2.97 4.48
C LYS A 74 12.00 3.94 4.50
N ASP A 75 12.28 5.24 4.53
CA ASP A 75 11.31 6.33 4.57
C ASP A 75 10.82 6.72 3.16
N MET A 76 11.46 6.17 2.11
CA MET A 76 11.08 6.39 0.72
C MET A 76 10.19 5.26 0.19
N ARG A 77 9.18 5.65 -0.60
CA ARG A 77 8.22 4.76 -1.25
C ARG A 77 8.11 5.09 -2.73
N VAL A 78 8.12 4.07 -3.59
CA VAL A 78 7.76 4.21 -5.00
C VAL A 78 6.24 4.32 -5.13
N ILE A 79 5.76 5.34 -5.87
CA ILE A 79 4.33 5.61 -6.05
C ILE A 79 3.89 5.64 -7.53
N GLY A 80 4.82 5.45 -8.47
CA GLY A 80 4.54 5.56 -9.91
C GLY A 80 3.51 4.55 -10.41
N ASP A 81 3.51 3.36 -9.83
CA ASP A 81 2.51 2.32 -10.04
C ASP A 81 1.08 2.82 -9.76
N GLU A 82 0.88 3.51 -8.64
CA GLU A 82 -0.42 4.05 -8.28
C GLU A 82 -0.81 5.27 -9.11
N LEU A 83 0.17 6.12 -9.46
CA LEU A 83 -0.08 7.32 -10.25
C LEU A 83 -0.52 6.96 -11.68
N ILE A 84 0.10 5.92 -12.28
CA ILE A 84 -0.19 5.51 -13.65
C ILE A 84 -1.34 4.49 -13.66
N PHE A 85 -1.12 3.29 -13.13
CA PHE A 85 -2.10 2.21 -13.20
C PHE A 85 -3.29 2.44 -12.26
N GLY A 86 -3.09 3.13 -11.14
CA GLY A 86 -4.20 3.52 -10.28
C GLY A 86 -5.12 4.54 -10.95
N LYS A 87 -4.59 5.44 -11.79
CA LYS A 87 -5.40 6.33 -12.62
C LYS A 87 -6.19 5.55 -13.67
N ILE A 88 -5.53 4.67 -14.43
CA ILE A 88 -6.21 3.81 -15.42
C ILE A 88 -7.32 2.99 -14.75
N PHE A 89 -7.02 2.37 -13.60
CA PHE A 89 -8.00 1.61 -12.82
C PHE A 89 -9.22 2.45 -12.40
N LYS A 90 -8.99 3.72 -12.05
CA LYS A 90 -10.07 4.68 -11.74
C LYS A 90 -10.86 5.05 -12.98
N ASP A 91 -10.20 5.30 -14.10
CA ASP A 91 -10.82 5.73 -15.36
C ASP A 91 -11.68 4.61 -15.98
N ILE A 92 -11.31 3.34 -15.78
CA ILE A 92 -12.15 2.18 -16.14
C ILE A 92 -13.46 2.15 -15.33
N GLY A 93 -13.48 2.76 -14.14
CA GLY A 93 -14.69 2.85 -13.31
C GLY A 93 -14.92 1.64 -12.39
N CYS A 94 -14.01 0.65 -12.38
CA CYS A 94 -14.14 -0.54 -11.53
C CYS A 94 -14.12 -0.24 -10.02
N LEU A 95 -13.74 0.96 -9.59
CA LEU A 95 -13.86 1.41 -8.20
C LEU A 95 -15.32 1.45 -7.71
N ASN A 96 -16.29 1.55 -8.62
CA ASN A 96 -17.72 1.63 -8.28
C ASN A 96 -18.37 0.25 -8.08
N VAL A 97 -17.63 -0.83 -8.31
CA VAL A 97 -18.12 -2.19 -8.07
C VAL A 97 -18.41 -2.35 -6.56
N LYS A 98 -19.56 -2.94 -6.24
CA LYS A 98 -20.02 -3.17 -4.87
C LYS A 98 -19.14 -4.20 -4.16
N LEU A 99 -18.10 -3.71 -3.49
CA LEU A 99 -17.28 -4.48 -2.56
C LEU A 99 -17.75 -4.24 -1.13
N LYS A 100 -17.54 -5.21 -0.22
CA LYS A 100 -18.11 -5.16 1.14
C LYS A 100 -17.55 -4.02 1.97
N ASN A 101 -16.31 -3.64 1.73
CA ASN A 101 -15.62 -2.58 2.47
C ASN A 101 -14.47 -1.99 1.64
N ASP A 102 -13.96 -0.84 2.10
CA ASP A 102 -12.85 -0.15 1.44
C ASP A 102 -11.56 -0.97 1.43
N LYS A 103 -11.36 -1.86 2.41
CA LYS A 103 -10.16 -2.72 2.46
C LYS A 103 -10.14 -3.74 1.32
N GLU A 104 -11.28 -4.35 0.99
CA GLU A 104 -11.41 -5.24 -0.15
C GLU A 104 -11.20 -4.50 -1.47
N ARG A 105 -11.67 -3.23 -1.55
CA ARG A 105 -11.40 -2.37 -2.71
C ARG A 105 -9.92 -2.09 -2.90
N GLU A 106 -9.20 -1.79 -1.82
CA GLU A 106 -7.75 -1.60 -1.89
C GLU A 106 -7.02 -2.89 -2.27
N ILE A 107 -7.42 -4.05 -1.74
CA ILE A 107 -6.84 -5.34 -2.13
C ILE A 107 -7.12 -5.62 -3.61
N PHE A 108 -8.34 -5.37 -4.09
CA PHE A 108 -8.72 -5.53 -5.48
C PHE A 108 -7.83 -4.70 -6.41
N LYS A 109 -7.75 -3.39 -6.13
CA LYS A 109 -6.89 -2.44 -6.85
C LYS A 109 -5.43 -2.88 -6.83
N ALA A 110 -4.91 -3.24 -5.66
CA ALA A 110 -3.53 -3.69 -5.50
C ALA A 110 -3.24 -4.97 -6.29
N LEU A 111 -4.17 -5.93 -6.28
CA LEU A 111 -4.05 -7.18 -7.02
C LEU A 111 -4.02 -6.93 -8.54
N THR A 112 -4.91 -6.08 -9.05
CA THR A 112 -4.91 -5.68 -10.47
C THR A 112 -3.63 -4.97 -10.87
N ILE A 113 -3.19 -3.96 -10.11
CA ILE A 113 -1.95 -3.22 -10.43
C ILE A 113 -0.74 -4.14 -10.37
N SER A 114 -0.65 -5.00 -9.36
CA SER A 114 0.47 -5.94 -9.21
C SER A 114 0.61 -6.86 -10.43
N ARG A 115 -0.52 -7.33 -10.98
CA ARG A 115 -0.59 -8.20 -12.17
C ARG A 115 -0.14 -7.51 -13.46
N LEU A 116 -0.41 -6.20 -13.58
CA LEU A 116 0.02 -5.39 -14.73
C LEU A 116 1.53 -5.10 -14.68
N LEU A 117 2.07 -4.86 -13.48
CA LEU A 117 3.50 -4.60 -13.30
C LEU A 117 4.35 -5.86 -13.47
N TYR A 118 3.96 -6.92 -12.76
CA TYR A 118 4.65 -8.20 -12.74
C TYR A 118 3.60 -9.29 -12.86
N PRO A 119 3.48 -9.96 -14.03
CA PRO A 119 2.51 -11.02 -14.24
C PRO A 119 2.92 -12.26 -13.42
N GLY A 120 2.61 -12.21 -12.13
CA GLY A 120 3.00 -13.20 -11.13
C GLY A 120 1.83 -13.92 -10.48
N SER A 121 2.17 -14.82 -9.57
CA SER A 121 1.17 -15.53 -8.77
C SER A 121 0.39 -14.56 -7.87
N LYS A 122 -0.80 -14.98 -7.41
CA LYS A 122 -1.57 -14.21 -6.40
C LYS A 122 -0.79 -13.94 -5.11
N LEU A 123 0.21 -14.76 -4.80
CA LEU A 123 1.06 -14.60 -3.60
C LEU A 123 2.10 -13.49 -3.76
N TYR A 124 2.48 -13.15 -4.99
CA TYR A 124 3.37 -12.02 -5.26
C TYR A 124 2.82 -10.69 -4.72
N LEU A 125 1.50 -10.60 -4.50
CA LEU A 125 0.88 -9.46 -3.85
C LEU A 125 1.48 -9.15 -2.47
N ILE A 126 1.99 -10.16 -1.74
CA ILE A 126 2.68 -9.95 -0.47
C ILE A 126 3.93 -9.08 -0.67
N ASP A 127 4.74 -9.43 -1.67
CA ASP A 127 5.96 -8.70 -2.01
C ASP A 127 5.64 -7.31 -2.56
N TYR A 128 4.61 -7.19 -3.38
CA TYR A 128 4.12 -5.90 -3.87
C TYR A 128 3.75 -4.95 -2.71
N TYR A 129 3.00 -5.42 -1.71
CA TYR A 129 2.68 -4.61 -0.54
C TYR A 129 3.93 -4.22 0.25
N HIS A 130 4.90 -5.13 0.36
CA HIS A 130 6.13 -4.85 1.08
C HIS A 130 6.98 -3.78 0.37
N ILE A 131 7.18 -3.92 -0.94
CA ILE A 131 8.06 -3.07 -1.75
C ILE A 131 7.41 -1.71 -2.02
N TYR A 132 6.19 -1.70 -2.56
CA TYR A 132 5.52 -0.51 -3.08
C TYR A 132 4.63 0.19 -2.05
N LYS A 133 4.13 -0.54 -1.05
CA LYS A 133 3.23 0.03 -0.02
C LYS A 133 3.88 0.16 1.34
N LYS A 134 5.08 -0.41 1.55
CA LYS A 134 5.75 -0.50 2.88
C LYS A 134 4.83 -1.08 3.96
N GLN A 135 3.92 -1.96 3.55
CA GLN A 135 2.90 -2.55 4.39
C GLN A 135 3.02 -4.07 4.37
N LYS A 136 2.50 -4.73 5.41
CA LYS A 136 2.40 -6.19 5.46
C LYS A 136 0.96 -6.61 5.23
N ILE A 137 0.75 -7.59 4.36
CA ILE A 137 -0.54 -8.23 4.15
C ILE A 137 -0.43 -9.72 4.49
N GLN A 138 -1.42 -10.24 5.21
CA GLN A 138 -1.47 -11.66 5.54
C GLN A 138 -1.94 -12.46 4.32
N LYS A 139 -1.27 -13.59 4.05
CA LYS A 139 -1.65 -14.55 3.01
C LYS A 139 -3.15 -14.87 3.02
N ASN A 140 -3.72 -15.17 4.18
CA ASN A 140 -5.14 -15.54 4.32
C ASN A 140 -6.10 -14.44 3.87
N LYS A 141 -5.72 -13.15 3.98
CA LYS A 141 -6.56 -12.05 3.48
C LYS A 141 -6.66 -12.07 1.95
N ILE A 142 -5.55 -12.41 1.28
CA ILE A 142 -5.51 -12.51 -0.18
C ILE A 142 -6.43 -13.64 -0.64
N TYR A 143 -6.34 -14.82 -0.01
CA TYR A 143 -7.22 -15.95 -0.36
C TYR A 143 -8.69 -15.64 -0.12
N ARG A 144 -9.06 -15.10 1.04
CA ARG A 144 -10.45 -14.72 1.33
C ARG A 144 -11.01 -13.71 0.34
N PHE A 145 -10.17 -12.77 -0.10
CA PHE A 145 -10.56 -11.82 -1.14
C PHE A 145 -10.74 -12.53 -2.49
N MET A 146 -9.90 -13.50 -2.84
CA MET A 146 -10.08 -14.30 -4.05
C MET A 146 -11.36 -15.12 -4.02
N ASP A 147 -11.71 -15.71 -2.88
CA ASP A 147 -12.98 -16.43 -2.71
C ASP A 147 -14.18 -15.49 -2.89
N THR A 148 -14.03 -14.23 -2.46
CA THR A 148 -15.05 -13.19 -2.66
C THR A 148 -15.13 -12.78 -4.12
N LEU A 149 -13.98 -12.61 -4.79
CA LEU A 149 -13.90 -12.26 -6.22
C LEU A 149 -14.53 -13.34 -7.11
N TYR A 150 -14.38 -14.61 -6.74
CA TYR A 150 -14.92 -15.74 -7.49
C TYR A 150 -16.45 -15.87 -7.40
N LYS A 151 -17.12 -15.11 -6.53
CA LYS A 151 -18.58 -15.11 -6.48
C LYS A 151 -19.15 -14.57 -7.78
N ASP A 152 -20.11 -15.31 -8.35
CA ASP A 152 -20.69 -15.04 -9.67
C ASP A 152 -21.18 -13.60 -9.83
N ASP A 153 -21.81 -13.05 -8.79
CA ASP A 153 -22.30 -11.66 -8.81
C ASP A 153 -21.16 -10.65 -8.97
N LEU A 154 -20.08 -10.81 -8.19
CA LEU A 154 -18.98 -9.84 -8.19
C LEU A 154 -18.16 -9.96 -9.48
N LYS A 155 -17.88 -11.19 -9.91
CA LYS A 155 -17.19 -11.46 -11.17
C LYS A 155 -17.94 -10.85 -12.34
N SER A 156 -19.23 -11.14 -12.47
CA SER A 156 -20.09 -10.63 -13.56
C SER A 156 -20.18 -9.10 -13.53
N ASN A 157 -20.25 -8.49 -12.35
CA ASN A 157 -20.25 -7.03 -12.21
C ASN A 157 -18.93 -6.39 -12.68
N ILE A 158 -17.79 -7.02 -12.40
CA ILE A 158 -16.47 -6.54 -12.85
C ILE A 158 -16.37 -6.68 -14.37
N GLU A 159 -16.73 -7.84 -14.93
CA GLU A 159 -16.72 -8.08 -16.38
C GLU A 159 -17.61 -7.08 -17.11
N ARG A 160 -18.83 -6.85 -16.61
CA ARG A 160 -19.73 -5.82 -17.15
C ARG A 160 -19.13 -4.43 -17.06
N CYS A 161 -18.51 -4.07 -15.95
CA CYS A 161 -17.86 -2.75 -15.80
C CYS A 161 -16.78 -2.52 -16.87
N ILE A 162 -15.93 -3.53 -17.11
CA ILE A 162 -14.87 -3.45 -18.12
C ILE A 162 -15.47 -3.40 -19.52
N PHE A 163 -16.51 -4.18 -19.78
CA PHE A 163 -17.21 -4.20 -21.06
C PHE A 163 -17.83 -2.85 -21.40
N GLU A 164 -18.58 -2.25 -20.48
CA GLU A 164 -19.21 -0.93 -20.69
C GLU A 164 -18.18 0.16 -20.94
N HIS A 165 -17.06 0.14 -20.20
CA HIS A 165 -15.96 1.06 -20.43
C HIS A 165 -15.34 0.89 -21.83
N THR A 166 -15.09 -0.36 -22.23
CA THR A 166 -14.53 -0.69 -23.56
C THR A 166 -15.48 -0.24 -24.66
N LYS A 167 -16.77 -0.53 -24.51
CA LYS A 167 -17.84 -0.12 -25.43
C LYS A 167 -17.89 1.41 -25.59
N LYS A 168 -17.76 2.16 -24.49
CA LYS A 168 -17.68 3.62 -24.51
C LYS A 168 -16.46 4.13 -25.27
N ILE A 169 -15.29 3.52 -25.08
CA ILE A 169 -14.06 3.88 -25.82
C ILE A 169 -14.22 3.62 -27.32
N MET A 170 -15.00 2.60 -27.70
CA MET A 170 -15.24 2.21 -29.09
C MET A 170 -16.50 2.86 -29.70
N ASN A 171 -16.98 3.98 -29.14
CA ASN A 171 -18.14 4.73 -29.62
C ASN A 171 -19.40 3.85 -29.80
N ASP A 172 -19.65 2.96 -28.83
CA ASP A 172 -20.77 2.00 -28.83
C ASP A 172 -20.76 0.96 -29.97
N THR A 173 -19.70 0.92 -30.77
CA THR A 173 -19.56 0.02 -31.93
C THR A 173 -18.33 -0.87 -31.80
N ILE A 174 -18.55 -2.16 -31.54
CA ILE A 174 -17.49 -3.18 -31.57
C ILE A 174 -17.53 -3.83 -32.96
N THR A 175 -16.54 -3.51 -33.79
CA THR A 175 -16.51 -3.95 -35.21
C THR A 175 -15.79 -5.28 -35.39
N VAL A 176 -14.69 -5.50 -34.65
CA VAL A 176 -13.85 -6.71 -34.74
C VAL A 176 -13.43 -7.14 -33.34
N THR A 177 -13.54 -8.43 -33.05
CA THR A 177 -13.09 -9.03 -31.78
C THR A 177 -12.08 -10.13 -32.08
N PHE A 178 -10.83 -9.91 -31.68
CA PHE A 178 -9.82 -10.97 -31.68
C PHE A 178 -9.96 -11.78 -30.39
N TYR A 179 -10.10 -13.09 -30.50
CA TYR A 179 -10.09 -13.99 -29.36
C TYR A 179 -9.11 -15.14 -29.60
N TYR A 180 -8.45 -15.57 -28.53
CA TYR A 180 -7.62 -16.76 -28.52
C TYR A 180 -8.09 -17.66 -27.38
N VAL A 181 -8.20 -18.96 -27.65
CA VAL A 181 -8.58 -19.94 -26.64
C VAL A 181 -7.31 -20.53 -26.04
N THR A 182 -7.03 -20.20 -24.78
CA THR A 182 -5.97 -20.86 -24.01
C THR A 182 -6.54 -22.04 -23.25
N THR A 183 -6.05 -23.26 -23.51
CA THR A 183 -6.33 -24.41 -22.66
C THR A 183 -5.40 -24.39 -21.46
N LEU A 184 -5.95 -24.40 -20.25
CA LEU A 184 -5.17 -24.61 -19.03
C LEU A 184 -4.96 -26.12 -18.86
N TYR A 185 -3.72 -26.58 -19.01
CA TYR A 185 -3.35 -27.97 -18.78
C TYR A 185 -2.88 -28.14 -17.34
N PHE A 186 -3.45 -29.12 -16.64
CA PHE A 186 -3.03 -29.52 -15.31
C PHE A 186 -2.68 -31.00 -15.34
N GLU A 187 -1.48 -31.36 -14.87
CA GLU A 187 -1.14 -32.76 -14.62
C GLU A 187 -1.71 -33.16 -13.26
N SER A 188 -2.60 -34.15 -13.25
CA SER A 188 -3.09 -34.75 -12.02
C SER A 188 -3.48 -36.21 -12.22
N GLU A 189 -3.27 -37.01 -11.19
CA GLU A 189 -3.66 -38.41 -11.14
C GLU A 189 -5.16 -38.61 -10.87
N SER A 190 -5.88 -37.57 -10.43
CA SER A 190 -7.31 -37.64 -10.12
C SER A 190 -8.11 -36.55 -10.82
N GLU A 191 -9.31 -36.92 -11.28
CA GLU A 191 -10.27 -35.98 -11.83
C GLU A 191 -10.88 -35.09 -10.73
N ASP A 192 -11.18 -33.85 -11.10
CA ASP A 192 -12.05 -32.97 -10.33
C ASP A 192 -12.89 -32.07 -11.26
N ASP A 193 -13.66 -31.16 -10.67
CA ASP A 193 -14.58 -30.26 -11.40
C ASP A 193 -13.91 -29.46 -12.54
N LEU A 194 -12.59 -29.25 -12.49
CA LEU A 194 -11.83 -28.53 -13.52
C LEU A 194 -10.91 -29.45 -14.34
N ARG A 195 -10.55 -30.62 -13.80
CA ARG A 195 -9.58 -31.55 -14.36
C ARG A 195 -10.29 -32.82 -14.80
N ARG A 196 -10.54 -32.93 -16.10
CA ARG A 196 -11.00 -34.17 -16.73
C ARG A 196 -9.84 -34.82 -17.46
N VAL A 197 -9.69 -36.12 -17.31
CA VAL A 197 -8.64 -36.87 -17.98
C VAL A 197 -8.98 -36.93 -19.47
N GLY A 198 -8.24 -36.16 -20.26
CA GLY A 198 -8.34 -36.16 -21.72
C GLY A 198 -7.56 -37.31 -22.37
N PHE A 199 -7.82 -37.54 -23.67
CA PHE A 199 -7.06 -38.52 -24.46
C PHE A 199 -5.59 -38.08 -24.58
N SER A 200 -4.67 -38.83 -23.96
CA SER A 200 -3.23 -38.56 -24.04
C SER A 200 -2.70 -39.01 -25.41
N LYS A 201 -2.24 -38.05 -26.22
CA LYS A 201 -1.50 -38.37 -27.46
C LYS A 201 -0.20 -39.15 -27.20
N GLU A 202 0.29 -39.13 -25.96
CA GLU A 202 1.49 -39.86 -25.53
C GLU A 202 1.20 -41.22 -24.87
N GLY A 203 -0.07 -41.67 -24.83
CA GLY A 203 -0.42 -43.01 -24.32
C GLY A 203 -0.17 -43.25 -22.83
N LYS A 204 0.04 -42.20 -22.03
CA LYS A 204 0.45 -42.28 -20.61
C LYS A 204 -0.68 -42.62 -19.62
N LEU A 205 -1.84 -43.07 -20.09
CA LEU A 205 -3.06 -43.20 -19.27
C LEU A 205 -3.10 -44.42 -18.33
N ALA A 206 -2.10 -45.29 -18.33
CA ALA A 206 -2.17 -46.56 -17.57
C ALA A 206 -0.85 -47.00 -16.93
N ARG A 207 -0.02 -46.09 -16.39
CA ARG A 207 1.15 -46.49 -15.58
C ARG A 207 1.32 -45.58 -14.36
N PRO A 208 0.83 -45.96 -13.18
CA PRO A 208 1.33 -45.37 -11.95
C PRO A 208 2.77 -45.86 -11.79
N ARG A 209 3.76 -44.96 -11.88
CA ARG A 209 5.12 -45.32 -11.47
C ARG A 209 5.21 -45.14 -9.96
N PRO A 210 5.60 -46.17 -9.19
CA PRO A 210 6.05 -45.94 -7.84
C PRO A 210 7.36 -45.14 -7.92
N SER A 211 7.44 -44.05 -7.18
CA SER A 211 8.71 -43.38 -6.90
C SER A 211 9.57 -44.33 -6.05
N GLU A 212 10.44 -45.12 -6.67
CA GLU A 212 11.51 -45.79 -5.95
C GLU A 212 12.57 -44.74 -5.59
N ALA A 213 12.50 -44.28 -4.35
CA ALA A 213 13.60 -43.63 -3.67
C ALA A 213 14.75 -44.65 -3.56
N THR A 214 15.85 -44.37 -4.26
CA THR A 214 17.09 -45.13 -4.18
C THR A 214 17.56 -45.17 -2.72
N THR A 215 17.57 -46.36 -2.12
CA THR A 215 18.26 -46.60 -0.84
C THR A 215 19.34 -47.64 -1.11
N PRO A 216 20.63 -47.38 -0.84
CA PRO A 216 21.69 -48.32 -1.15
C PRO A 216 21.65 -49.51 -0.18
N GLN A 217 21.49 -50.73 -0.70
CA GLN A 217 21.63 -51.94 0.09
C GLN A 217 23.12 -52.21 0.37
N ARG A 218 23.42 -52.32 1.66
CA ARG A 218 24.70 -52.72 2.23
C ARG A 218 24.85 -54.23 2.02
N SER A 219 25.89 -54.67 1.31
CA SER A 219 26.24 -56.09 1.16
C SER A 219 26.74 -56.65 2.48
N GLU A 220 25.99 -57.57 3.08
CA GLU A 220 26.51 -58.46 4.11
C GLU A 220 27.20 -59.65 3.43
N ASP A 221 28.53 -59.70 3.58
CA ASP A 221 29.32 -60.90 3.33
C ASP A 221 28.86 -62.02 4.27
N LYS A 222 28.48 -63.16 3.70
CA LYS A 222 28.49 -64.45 4.40
C LYS A 222 29.48 -65.37 3.71
N SER A 223 30.62 -65.51 4.36
CA SER A 223 31.57 -66.60 4.18
C SER A 223 30.91 -67.96 4.48
N ASN A 224 31.01 -68.87 3.53
CA ASN A 224 31.41 -70.26 3.74
C ASN A 224 32.02 -70.79 2.45
#